data_AF-E2NCS6-F1
#
_entry.id   AF-E2NCS6-F1
#
_cell.length_a   1.000
_cell.length_b   1.000
_cell.length_c   1.000
_cell.angle_alpha   90.00
_cell.angle_beta   90.00
_cell.angle_gamma   90.00
#
_symmetry.space_group_name_H-M   'P 1'
#
loop_
_entity.id
_entity.type
_entity.pdbx_description
1 polymer ?
#
loop_
_entity_poly.entity_id
_entity_poly.type
_entity_poly.pdbx_seq_one_letter_code
_entity_poly.pdbx_strand_id
1 'polypeptide(L)'
;NLIHSYDLDKHAYMQGLTGLYNQIEFPYLNNLQDAGEIVSIESATLYLYPQAGSYNKLNQLPEDIRLYITDENNVLEDYVYGSDGVTVQTGNLSVDEMFGRDTYYSFNVTEFIRNNFGTWGIKRQKLLLSLPDNEMITTFNQIIFANDPDQERQCRLDIRFKIYNEK
;
A
#
# COMPACT_ATOMS: atom_id res chain seq x y z
N ASN A 1 4.62 -13.51 13.81
CA ASN A 1 3.16 -13.49 14.04
C ASN A 1 2.56 -12.45 13.13
N LEU A 2 1.62 -12.84 12.28
CA LEU A 2 0.84 -11.94 11.42
C LEU A 2 -0.55 -11.80 12.05
N ILE A 3 -1.06 -10.59 12.13
CA ILE A 3 -2.41 -10.30 12.64
C ILE A 3 -3.18 -9.68 11.49
N HIS A 4 -4.31 -10.27 11.10
CA HIS A 4 -5.11 -9.73 10.02
C HIS A 4 -5.85 -8.48 10.50
N SER A 5 -6.00 -7.47 9.64
CA SER A 5 -6.73 -6.25 10.01
C SER A 5 -8.16 -6.54 10.44
N TYR A 6 -8.78 -7.61 9.93
CA TYR A 6 -10.12 -8.05 10.32
C TYR A 6 -10.22 -8.42 11.82
N ASP A 7 -9.11 -8.88 12.42
CA ASP A 7 -9.01 -9.16 13.86
C ASP A 7 -8.79 -7.88 14.68
N LEU A 8 -8.48 -6.76 14.02
CA LEU A 8 -8.21 -5.44 14.58
C LEU A 8 -9.29 -4.43 14.17
N ASP A 9 -10.53 -4.89 14.03
CA ASP A 9 -11.68 -4.06 13.62
C ASP A 9 -11.42 -3.35 12.27
N LYS A 10 -10.82 -4.08 11.32
CA LYS A 10 -10.46 -3.60 9.98
C LYS A 10 -9.41 -2.47 9.98
N HIS A 11 -8.63 -2.34 11.06
CA HIS A 11 -7.50 -1.40 11.15
C HIS A 11 -6.14 -2.08 10.95
N ALA A 12 -5.17 -1.30 10.49
CA ALA A 12 -3.78 -1.71 10.38
C ALA A 12 -2.88 -0.68 11.07
N TYR A 13 -1.98 -1.14 11.93
CA TYR A 13 -1.17 -0.28 12.80
C TYR A 13 0.29 -0.31 12.37
N MET A 14 0.89 0.87 12.24
CA MET A 14 2.32 1.04 12.05
C MET A 14 2.86 1.93 13.15
N GLN A 15 3.93 1.52 13.81
CA GLN A 15 4.51 2.31 14.90
C GLN A 15 6.01 2.07 15.06
N GLY A 16 6.78 3.16 15.10
CA GLY A 16 8.19 3.11 15.45
C GLY A 16 8.44 2.61 16.88
N LEU A 17 9.65 2.13 17.16
CA LEU A 17 10.08 1.51 18.43
C LEU A 17 9.36 0.20 18.83
N THR A 18 8.29 -0.19 18.12
CA THR A 18 7.56 -1.44 18.39
C THR A 18 7.84 -2.54 17.36
N GLY A 19 8.37 -2.16 16.18
CA GLY A 19 8.54 -3.07 15.06
C GLY A 19 7.23 -3.45 14.36
N LEU A 20 6.14 -2.70 14.58
CA LEU A 20 4.88 -2.89 13.87
C LEU A 20 4.94 -2.24 12.49
N TYR A 21 4.79 -3.06 11.46
CA TYR A 21 4.70 -2.70 10.05
C TYR A 21 3.57 -3.48 9.39
N ASN A 22 3.12 -3.04 8.22
CA ASN A 22 1.96 -3.63 7.54
C ASN A 22 2.38 -4.42 6.30
N GLN A 23 1.75 -5.57 6.09
CA GLN A 23 1.85 -6.32 4.84
C GLN A 23 0.60 -6.03 3.99
N ILE A 24 0.79 -5.74 2.71
CA ILE A 24 -0.27 -5.45 1.75
C ILE A 24 -0.23 -6.50 0.65
N GLU A 25 -1.38 -7.11 0.40
CA GLU A 25 -1.56 -8.13 -0.63
C GLU A 25 -2.74 -7.75 -1.54
N PHE A 26 -2.71 -8.31 -2.75
CA PHE A 26 -3.77 -8.13 -3.75
C PHE A 26 -4.33 -9.50 -4.17
N PRO A 27 -5.10 -10.18 -3.31
CA PRO A 27 -5.54 -11.56 -3.54
C PRO A 27 -6.34 -11.74 -4.85
N TYR A 28 -7.07 -10.70 -5.25
CA TYR A 28 -7.95 -10.70 -6.41
C TYR A 28 -7.30 -10.13 -7.68
N LEU A 29 -5.99 -9.84 -7.67
CA LEU A 29 -5.32 -9.20 -8.82
C LEU A 29 -5.49 -10.02 -10.12
N ASN A 30 -5.42 -11.35 -10.03
CA ASN A 30 -5.53 -12.20 -11.22
C ASN A 30 -6.96 -12.34 -11.73
N ASN A 31 -7.98 -11.96 -10.97
CA ASN A 31 -9.37 -11.94 -11.46
C ASN A 31 -9.54 -10.97 -12.63
N LEU A 32 -8.62 -9.99 -12.80
CA LEU A 32 -8.64 -9.11 -13.97
C LEU A 32 -8.43 -9.88 -15.29
N GLN A 33 -7.84 -11.08 -15.26
CA GLN A 33 -7.71 -11.94 -16.45
C GLN A 33 -9.06 -12.37 -17.02
N ASP A 34 -10.11 -12.42 -16.19
CA ASP A 34 -11.46 -12.79 -16.63
C ASP A 34 -12.14 -11.69 -17.45
N ALA A 35 -11.53 -10.50 -17.55
CA ALA A 35 -12.10 -9.36 -18.29
C ALA A 35 -12.00 -9.52 -19.83
N GLY A 36 -11.10 -10.36 -20.33
CA GLY A 36 -10.97 -10.67 -21.76
C GLY A 36 -9.72 -11.49 -22.07
N GLU A 37 -9.48 -11.79 -23.34
CA GLU A 37 -8.44 -12.76 -23.74
C GLU A 37 -7.02 -12.32 -23.40
N ILE A 38 -6.71 -11.04 -23.63
CA ILE A 38 -5.44 -10.44 -23.24
C ILE A 38 -5.72 -9.18 -22.44
N VAL A 39 -5.18 -9.13 -21.22
CA VAL A 39 -5.30 -7.99 -20.31
C VAL A 39 -3.93 -7.40 -20.04
N SER A 40 -3.79 -6.09 -20.22
CA SER A 40 -2.54 -5.36 -19.98
C SER A 40 -2.76 -4.25 -18.96
N ILE A 41 -1.93 -4.21 -17.93
CA ILE A 41 -1.97 -3.16 -16.89
C ILE A 41 -1.28 -1.89 -17.42
N GLU A 42 -2.03 -0.79 -17.50
CA GLU A 42 -1.54 0.50 -17.99
C GLU A 42 -0.99 1.38 -16.86
N SER A 43 -1.72 1.42 -15.74
CA SER A 43 -1.32 2.16 -14.55
C SER A 43 -1.96 1.57 -13.30
N ALA A 44 -1.27 1.65 -12.16
CA ALA A 44 -1.83 1.32 -10.86
C ALA A 44 -1.38 2.33 -9.81
N THR A 45 -2.32 2.85 -9.02
CA THR A 45 -2.07 3.77 -7.91
C THR A 45 -2.72 3.24 -6.64
N LEU A 46 -1.91 3.02 -5.62
CA LEU A 46 -2.35 2.60 -4.30
C LEU A 46 -2.56 3.83 -3.43
N TYR A 47 -3.76 3.96 -2.87
CA TYR A 47 -4.13 4.97 -1.90
C TYR A 47 -4.31 4.31 -0.52
N LEU A 48 -3.65 4.88 0.48
CA LEU A 48 -3.73 4.44 1.87
C LEU A 48 -4.29 5.59 2.72
N TYR A 49 -5.39 5.33 3.41
CA TYR A 49 -6.11 6.34 4.18
C TYR A 49 -5.85 6.16 5.67
N PRO A 50 -5.15 7.10 6.32
CA PRO A 50 -5.08 7.14 7.77
C PRO A 50 -6.46 7.37 8.37
N GLN A 51 -6.72 6.75 9.53
CA GLN A 51 -7.99 6.89 10.23
C GLN A 51 -8.23 8.35 10.62
N ALA A 52 -9.36 8.92 10.21
CA ALA A 52 -9.68 10.31 10.53
C ALA A 52 -9.80 10.48 12.06
N GLY A 53 -9.19 11.54 12.59
CA GLY A 53 -9.15 11.80 14.03
C GLY A 53 -8.07 11.03 14.81
N SER A 54 -7.30 10.13 14.16
CA SER A 54 -6.16 9.47 14.81
C SER A 54 -4.88 10.31 14.82
N TYR A 55 -4.87 11.42 14.08
CA TYR A 55 -3.72 12.32 13.93
C TYR A 55 -4.14 13.77 14.22
N ASN A 56 -3.20 14.57 14.73
CA ASN A 56 -3.41 15.97 15.11
C ASN A 56 -2.06 16.71 15.20
N LYS A 57 -2.02 17.92 15.78
CA LYS A 57 -0.79 18.70 15.92
C LYS A 57 0.29 18.05 16.81
N LEU A 58 -0.09 17.17 17.73
CA LEU A 58 0.82 16.45 18.61
C LEU A 58 1.23 15.09 18.00
N ASN A 59 0.30 14.42 17.33
CA ASN A 59 0.51 13.15 16.64
C ASN A 59 0.38 13.39 15.13
N GLN A 60 1.43 13.95 14.54
CA GLN A 60 1.46 14.22 13.11
C GLN A 60 1.68 12.93 12.32
N LEU A 61 1.09 12.90 11.12
CA LEU A 61 1.37 11.84 10.15
C LEU A 61 2.82 12.02 9.64
N PRO A 62 3.64 10.95 9.64
CA PRO A 62 4.97 10.98 9.03
C PRO A 62 4.90 11.37 7.57
N GLU A 63 5.71 12.34 7.12
CA GLU A 63 5.74 12.73 5.70
C GLU A 63 6.27 11.60 4.82
N ASP A 64 7.17 10.79 5.36
CA ASP A 64 7.84 9.71 4.65
C ASP A 64 7.41 8.32 5.18
N ILE A 65 6.84 7.53 4.28
CA ILE A 65 6.60 6.09 4.47
C ILE A 65 7.04 5.34 3.21
N ARG A 66 7.46 4.08 3.35
CA ARG A 66 8.05 3.31 2.24
C ARG A 66 7.32 2.00 2.00
N LEU A 67 7.23 1.64 0.72
CA LEU A 67 6.84 0.30 0.29
C LEU A 67 8.08 -0.48 -0.15
N TYR A 68 8.24 -1.65 0.45
CA TYR A 68 9.27 -2.63 0.18
C TYR A 68 8.62 -3.82 -0.53
N ILE A 69 9.28 -4.35 -1.55
CA ILE A 69 8.87 -5.55 -2.28
C ILE A 69 9.54 -6.75 -1.61
N THR A 70 8.74 -7.76 -1.28
CA THR A 70 9.25 -9.00 -0.68
C THR A 70 8.75 -10.24 -1.38
N ASP A 71 9.50 -11.33 -1.23
CA ASP A 71 9.07 -12.67 -1.63
C ASP A 71 7.95 -13.24 -0.73
N GLU A 72 7.56 -14.50 -0.94
CA GLU A 72 6.55 -15.16 -0.11
C GLU A 72 6.97 -15.33 1.37
N ASN A 73 8.27 -15.31 1.66
CA ASN A 73 8.86 -15.51 2.98
C ASN A 73 9.17 -14.18 3.71
N ASN A 74 8.73 -13.05 3.18
CA ASN A 74 9.01 -11.70 3.69
C ASN A 74 10.50 -11.31 3.63
N VAL A 75 11.27 -11.92 2.72
CA VAL A 75 12.63 -11.49 2.41
C VAL A 75 12.57 -10.26 1.50
N LEU A 76 13.30 -9.22 1.87
CA LEU A 76 13.41 -8.00 1.06
C LEU A 76 14.05 -8.32 -0.30
N GLU A 77 13.34 -7.98 -1.37
CA GLU A 77 13.84 -8.09 -2.74
C GLU A 77 14.17 -6.71 -3.31
N ASP A 78 13.28 -5.72 -3.12
CA ASP A 78 13.46 -4.37 -3.67
C ASP A 78 12.56 -3.31 -3.00
N TYR A 79 12.51 -2.11 -3.57
CA TYR A 79 11.66 -0.98 -3.18
C TYR A 79 10.69 -0.59 -4.30
N VAL A 80 9.66 0.17 -3.96
CA VAL A 80 8.81 0.83 -4.95
C VAL A 80 9.45 2.16 -5.36
N TYR A 81 10.00 2.22 -6.58
CA TYR A 81 10.62 3.43 -7.14
C TYR A 81 9.62 4.33 -7.88
N GLY A 82 9.95 5.62 -7.95
CA GLY A 82 9.25 6.61 -8.77
C GLY A 82 9.46 6.38 -10.26
N SER A 83 8.88 7.26 -11.08
CA SER A 83 8.95 7.15 -12.54
C SER A 83 10.36 7.30 -13.13
N ASP A 84 11.31 7.80 -12.35
CA ASP A 84 12.73 7.88 -12.73
C ASP A 84 13.47 6.53 -12.58
N GLY A 85 12.84 5.54 -11.96
CA GLY A 85 13.39 4.20 -11.74
C GLY A 85 14.51 4.14 -10.69
N VAL A 86 14.78 5.23 -9.96
CA VAL A 86 15.89 5.30 -8.99
C VAL A 86 15.50 5.92 -7.65
N THR A 87 14.50 6.80 -7.61
CA THR A 87 14.07 7.43 -6.36
C THR A 87 13.03 6.56 -5.68
N VAL A 88 13.28 6.13 -4.45
CA VAL A 88 12.29 5.39 -3.65
C VAL A 88 11.11 6.31 -3.33
N GLN A 89 9.88 5.83 -3.55
CA GLN A 89 8.68 6.59 -3.22
C GLN A 89 8.49 6.71 -1.71
N THR A 90 8.10 7.89 -1.24
CA THR A 90 7.87 8.19 0.17
C THR A 90 6.38 8.28 0.56
N GLY A 91 5.50 7.87 -0.36
CA GLY A 91 4.06 7.83 -0.14
C GLY A 91 3.30 9.12 -0.43
N ASN A 92 3.98 10.24 -0.76
CA ASN A 92 3.34 11.46 -1.28
C ASN A 92 2.07 11.86 -0.49
N LEU A 93 2.26 12.19 0.79
CA LEU A 93 1.19 12.54 1.73
C LEU A 93 0.41 13.77 1.23
N SER A 94 -0.90 13.61 1.10
CA SER A 94 -1.86 14.70 0.92
C SER A 94 -2.67 14.86 2.20
N VAL A 95 -2.77 16.09 2.74
CA VAL A 95 -3.49 16.39 3.98
C VAL A 95 -4.69 17.27 3.69
N ASP A 96 -5.86 16.82 4.11
CA ASP A 96 -7.09 17.63 4.16
C ASP A 96 -7.15 18.38 5.50
N GLU A 97 -6.86 19.68 5.48
CA GLU A 97 -6.85 20.51 6.69
C GLU A 97 -8.24 20.85 7.24
N MET A 98 -9.32 20.68 6.45
CA MET A 98 -10.67 21.06 6.90
C MET A 98 -11.32 19.97 7.73
N PHE A 99 -11.33 18.73 7.23
CA PHE A 99 -12.02 17.61 7.88
C PHE A 99 -11.14 16.38 8.08
N GLY A 100 -9.93 16.35 7.50
CA GLY A 100 -9.02 15.20 7.54
C GLY A 100 -9.56 13.94 6.84
N ARG A 101 -10.64 14.06 6.07
CA ARG A 101 -11.29 12.88 5.45
C ARG A 101 -10.64 12.50 4.13
N ASP A 102 -10.08 13.48 3.44
CA ASP A 102 -9.34 13.28 2.19
C ASP A 102 -7.82 13.32 2.39
N THR A 103 -7.36 13.01 3.61
CA THR A 103 -5.95 12.80 3.89
C THR A 103 -5.54 11.38 3.47
N TYR A 104 -4.51 11.25 2.65
CA TYR A 104 -4.04 9.95 2.15
C TYR A 104 -2.55 9.96 1.79
N TYR A 105 -1.98 8.76 1.76
CA TYR A 105 -0.73 8.49 1.05
C TYR A 105 -1.04 7.82 -0.29
N SER A 106 -0.25 8.14 -1.30
CA SER A 106 -0.34 7.58 -2.64
C SER A 106 0.99 7.01 -3.13
N PHE A 107 0.93 5.84 -3.75
CA PHE A 107 2.07 5.19 -4.39
C PHE A 107 1.73 4.79 -5.82
N ASN A 108 2.62 5.09 -6.77
CA ASN A 108 2.56 4.48 -8.08
C ASN A 108 3.13 3.06 -7.99
N VAL A 109 2.26 2.07 -8.05
CA VAL A 109 2.60 0.64 -7.96
C VAL A 109 2.46 -0.07 -9.31
N THR A 110 2.48 0.67 -10.41
CA THR A 110 2.25 0.14 -11.76
C THR A 110 3.18 -1.02 -12.09
N GLU A 111 4.48 -0.85 -11.85
CA GLU A 111 5.48 -1.87 -12.17
C GLU A 111 5.34 -3.11 -11.27
N PHE A 112 5.12 -2.91 -9.97
CA PHE A 112 4.84 -3.99 -9.04
C PHE A 112 3.61 -4.81 -9.48
N ILE A 113 2.51 -4.15 -9.83
CA ILE A 113 1.27 -4.81 -10.26
C ILE A 113 1.47 -5.53 -11.59
N ARG A 114 2.21 -4.97 -12.55
CA ARG A 114 2.56 -5.65 -13.82
C ARG A 114 3.33 -6.93 -13.56
N ASN A 115 4.38 -6.87 -12.73
CA ASN A 115 5.24 -8.00 -12.44
C ASN A 115 4.52 -9.09 -11.64
N ASN A 116 3.51 -8.72 -10.85
CA ASN A 116 2.70 -9.65 -10.08
C ASN A 116 1.46 -10.15 -10.83
N PHE A 117 1.05 -9.52 -11.93
CA PHE A 117 -0.13 -9.94 -12.67
C PHE A 117 0.10 -11.31 -13.32
N GLY A 118 -0.76 -12.28 -13.03
CA GLY A 118 -0.62 -13.65 -13.51
C GLY A 118 0.37 -14.51 -12.72
N THR A 119 0.99 -14.02 -11.64
CA THR A 119 1.86 -14.83 -10.78
C THR A 119 1.08 -15.57 -9.69
N TRP A 120 1.63 -16.66 -9.15
CA TRP A 120 1.04 -17.44 -8.06
C TRP A 120 2.13 -18.11 -7.21
N GLY A 121 1.76 -18.57 -6.01
CA GLY A 121 2.66 -19.29 -5.11
C GLY A 121 3.93 -18.50 -4.80
N ILE A 122 5.09 -19.14 -4.92
CA ILE A 122 6.41 -18.55 -4.64
C ILE A 122 6.83 -17.42 -5.60
N LYS A 123 6.06 -17.17 -6.66
CA LYS A 123 6.30 -16.04 -7.58
C LYS A 123 5.45 -14.82 -7.24
N ARG A 124 4.55 -14.93 -6.26
CA ARG A 124 3.71 -13.84 -5.80
C ARG A 124 4.48 -13.03 -4.78
N GLN A 125 4.92 -11.85 -5.18
CA GLN A 125 5.54 -10.89 -4.27
C GLN A 125 4.46 -10.18 -3.44
N LYS A 126 4.90 -9.61 -2.33
CA LYS A 126 4.08 -8.82 -1.41
C LYS A 126 4.67 -7.44 -1.24
N LEU A 127 3.87 -6.53 -0.72
CA LEU A 127 4.34 -5.22 -0.28
C LEU A 127 4.42 -5.19 1.24
N LEU A 128 5.53 -4.72 1.78
CA LEU A 128 5.65 -4.30 3.17
C LEU A 128 5.65 -2.78 3.24
N LEU A 129 4.79 -2.23 4.08
CA LEU A 129 4.68 -0.82 4.38
C LEU A 129 5.31 -0.54 5.74
N SER A 130 6.33 0.33 5.77
CA SER A 130 7.05 0.69 6.98
C SER A 130 7.45 2.17 6.98
N LEU A 131 7.71 2.70 8.18
CA LEU A 131 8.52 3.90 8.33
C LEU A 131 9.95 3.65 7.79
N PRO A 132 10.67 4.68 7.33
CA PRO A 132 12.09 4.57 7.05
C PRO A 132 12.86 4.00 8.24
N ASP A 133 13.92 3.24 8.00
CA ASP A 133 14.63 2.47 9.04
C ASP A 133 15.00 3.32 10.28
N ASN A 134 15.51 4.54 10.07
CA ASN A 134 15.84 5.44 11.18
C ASN A 134 14.58 5.83 11.98
N GLU A 135 13.50 6.20 11.31
CA GLU A 135 12.23 6.56 11.95
C GLU A 135 11.65 5.37 12.73
N MET A 136 11.72 4.17 12.14
CA MET A 136 11.25 2.93 12.76
C MET A 136 11.99 2.60 14.06
N ILE A 137 13.28 2.95 14.21
CA ILE A 137 14.06 2.61 15.41
C ILE A 137 14.28 3.78 16.38
N THR A 138 14.00 5.02 15.98
CA THR A 138 14.30 6.21 16.82
C THR A 138 13.06 7.00 17.25
N THR A 139 11.89 6.75 16.65
CA THR A 139 10.69 7.56 16.90
C THR A 139 9.51 6.73 17.37
N PHE A 140 8.57 7.37 18.06
CA PHE A 140 7.27 6.79 18.39
C PHE A 140 6.19 7.17 17.36
N ASN A 141 6.62 7.49 16.14
CA ASN A 141 5.71 7.86 15.05
C ASN A 141 4.75 6.71 14.79
N GLN A 142 3.47 7.04 14.67
CA GLN A 142 2.40 6.06 14.50
C GLN A 142 1.46 6.44 13.37
N ILE A 143 0.96 5.43 12.67
CA ILE A 143 -0.10 5.57 11.69
C ILE A 143 -1.09 4.43 11.91
N ILE A 144 -2.38 4.78 11.90
CA ILE A 144 -3.47 3.81 11.91
C ILE A 144 -4.15 3.95 10.55
N PHE A 145 -4.16 2.88 9.76
CA PHE A 145 -4.92 2.83 8.52
C PHE A 145 -6.27 2.17 8.76
N ALA A 146 -7.32 2.71 8.14
CA ALA A 146 -8.64 2.11 8.12
C ALA A 146 -8.88 1.41 6.77
N ASN A 147 -9.31 0.16 6.80
CA ASN A 147 -9.68 -0.61 5.61
C ASN A 147 -11.06 -1.24 5.78
N ASP A 148 -12.03 -0.45 6.23
CA ASP A 148 -13.41 -0.89 6.37
C ASP A 148 -14.19 -0.69 5.07
N PRO A 149 -14.69 -1.77 4.43
CA PRO A 149 -15.51 -1.67 3.22
C PRO A 149 -16.79 -0.85 3.38
N ASP A 150 -17.29 -0.71 4.62
CA ASP A 150 -18.50 0.03 4.95
C ASP A 150 -18.24 1.55 5.13
N GLN A 151 -16.98 1.98 5.13
CA GLN A 151 -16.58 3.38 5.26
C GLN A 151 -16.31 4.03 3.89
N GLU A 152 -16.52 5.35 3.82
CA GLU A 152 -16.33 6.12 2.58
C GLU A 152 -14.86 6.14 2.10
N ARG A 153 -13.91 5.92 3.01
CA ARG A 153 -12.48 5.92 2.76
C ARG A 153 -11.87 4.64 3.32
N GLN A 154 -11.33 3.85 2.41
CA GLN A 154 -10.67 2.57 2.66
C GLN A 154 -9.43 2.50 1.77
N CYS A 155 -8.45 1.69 2.14
CA CYS A 155 -7.30 1.42 1.27
C CYS A 155 -7.79 1.00 -0.11
N ARG A 156 -7.32 1.69 -1.16
CA ARG A 156 -7.86 1.56 -2.52
C ARG A 156 -6.75 1.41 -3.52
N LEU A 157 -6.87 0.42 -4.40
CA LEU A 157 -6.00 0.28 -5.56
C LEU A 157 -6.77 0.68 -6.82
N ASP A 158 -6.38 1.79 -7.44
CA ASP A 158 -6.93 2.24 -8.71
C ASP A 158 -6.09 1.66 -9.86
N ILE A 159 -6.70 0.81 -10.69
CA ILE A 159 -6.03 0.17 -11.83
C ILE A 159 -6.68 0.63 -13.13
N ARG A 160 -5.86 1.06 -14.08
CA ARG A 160 -6.24 1.19 -15.49
C ARG A 160 -5.63 0.02 -16.26
N PHE A 161 -6.44 -0.67 -17.05
CA PHE A 161 -5.99 -1.76 -17.90
C PHE A 161 -6.65 -1.69 -19.28
N LYS A 162 -6.03 -2.35 -20.26
CA LYS A 162 -6.57 -2.56 -21.61
C LYS A 162 -6.91 -4.03 -21.81
N ILE A 163 -7.98 -4.26 -22.55
CA ILE A 163 -8.44 -5.58 -22.95
C ILE A 163 -8.29 -5.68 -24.48
N TYR A 164 -7.69 -6.77 -24.95
CA TYR A 164 -7.66 -7.14 -26.36
C TYR A 164 -8.44 -8.45 -26.51
N ASN A 165 -9.46 -8.42 -27.37
CA ASN A 165 -10.23 -9.60 -27.76
C ASN A 165 -9.91 -9.88 -29.23
N GLU A 166 -9.46 -11.08 -29.54
CA GLU A 166 -9.39 -11.55 -30.93
C GLU A 166 -10.82 -11.61 -31.49
N LYS A 167 -10.96 -11.22 -32.76
CA LYS A 167 -12.24 -11.23 -33.49
C LYS A 167 -12.40 -12.50 -34.29
#